data_AF-A0A9Q3CGG1-F1
#
_entry.id   AF-A0A9Q3CGG1-F1
#
_cell.length_a   1.000
_cell.length_b   1.000
_cell.length_c   1.000
_cell.angle_alpha   90.00
_cell.angle_beta   90.00
_cell.angle_gamma   90.00
#
_symmetry.space_group_name_H-M   'P 1'
#
loop_
_entity.id
_entity.type
_entity.pdbx_description
1 polymer ?
#
loop_
_entity_poly.entity_id
_entity_poly.type
_entity_poly.pdbx_seq_one_letter_code
_entity_poly.pdbx_strand_id
1 'polypeptide(L)'
;MDLPPSSYRDSLENLWDEEEEPEEVETVMKVVPSASHKYLDVFSKVKAEKLPPHCTCDHHTKLEGSLPLVRVVYSLSNQESDTLRA
;
A
#
# COMPACT_ATOMS: atom_id res chain seq x y z
N MET A 1 -9.13 15.98 27.58
CA MET A 1 -8.68 15.71 26.20
C MET A 1 -7.48 14.80 26.33
N ASP A 2 -7.72 13.49 26.40
CA ASP A 2 -6.65 12.51 26.57
C ASP A 2 -5.99 12.27 25.22
N LEU A 3 -4.68 12.53 25.15
CA LEU A 3 -3.86 12.23 23.98
C LEU A 3 -3.77 10.70 23.80
N PRO A 4 -3.76 10.18 22.56
CA PRO A 4 -3.59 8.75 22.35
C PRO A 4 -2.22 8.27 22.88
N PRO A 5 -2.11 7.04 23.41
CA PRO A 5 -0.88 6.52 23.99
C PRO A 5 0.25 6.49 22.95
N SER A 6 1.45 6.89 23.40
CA SER A 6 2.71 6.94 22.64
C SER A 6 3.08 5.63 21.93
N SER A 7 2.46 4.50 22.31
CA SER A 7 2.72 3.18 21.74
C SER A 7 2.37 3.08 20.25
N TYR A 8 1.46 3.92 19.75
CA TYR A 8 1.11 3.94 18.32
C TYR A 8 2.17 4.60 17.45
N ARG A 9 2.98 5.52 18.01
CA ARG A 9 4.06 6.18 17.26
C ARG A 9 5.23 5.24 17.05
N ASP A 10 5.61 4.53 18.11
CA ASP A 10 6.74 3.60 18.09
C ASP A 10 6.43 2.32 17.27
N SER A 11 5.14 1.98 17.11
CA SER A 11 4.71 0.84 16.29
C SER A 11 4.69 1.14 14.78
N LEU A 12 4.67 2.42 14.38
CA LEU A 12 4.70 2.81 12.97
C LEU A 12 6.13 2.85 12.42
N GLU A 13 7.10 3.19 13.27
CA GLU A 13 8.52 3.31 12.87
C GLU A 13 9.18 1.95 12.62
N ASN A 14 8.71 0.86 13.26
CA ASN A 14 9.31 -0.47 13.14
C ASN A 14 8.63 -1.41 12.11
N LEU A 15 7.63 -0.96 11.36
CA LEU A 15 6.88 -1.83 10.44
C LEU A 15 7.54 -2.01 9.05
N TRP A 16 8.62 -1.26 8.78
CA TRP A 16 9.20 -1.12 7.44
C TRP A 16 10.67 -1.52 7.31
N ASP A 17 11.29 -1.98 8.39
CA ASP A 17 12.63 -2.54 8.38
C ASP A 17 12.58 -4.04 8.00
N GLU A 18 12.01 -4.34 6.83
CA GLU A 18 12.38 -5.57 6.13
C GLU A 18 13.65 -5.26 5.33
N GLU A 19 14.74 -5.93 5.69
CA GLU A 19 16.02 -5.80 5.02
C GLU A 19 15.85 -6.15 3.53
N GLU A 20 16.04 -5.15 2.68
CA GLU A 20 16.04 -5.31 1.24
C GLU A 20 17.32 -6.03 0.82
N GLU A 21 17.18 -7.15 0.07
CA GLU A 21 18.31 -7.96 -0.39
C GLU A 21 19.29 -7.09 -1.22
N PRO A 22 20.59 -7.10 -0.91
CA PRO A 22 21.56 -6.19 -1.53
C PRO A 22 21.69 -6.36 -3.05
N GLU A 23 21.34 -7.55 -3.56
CA GLU A 23 21.34 -7.86 -4.98
C GLU A 23 20.25 -7.08 -5.75
N GLU A 24 19.09 -6.82 -5.15
CA GLU A 24 18.01 -6.06 -5.79
C GLU A 24 18.39 -4.58 -5.96
N VAL A 25 19.00 -3.99 -4.93
CA VAL A 25 19.42 -2.57 -4.95
C VAL A 25 20.42 -2.29 -6.08
N GLU A 26 21.38 -3.20 -6.31
CA GLU A 26 22.38 -3.03 -7.36
C GLU A 26 21.76 -3.06 -8.77
N THR A 27 20.72 -3.89 -8.98
CA THR A 27 20.01 -3.93 -10.27
C THR A 27 19.22 -2.65 -10.53
N VAL A 28 18.57 -2.10 -9.52
CA VAL A 28 17.78 -0.86 -9.63
C VAL A 28 18.69 0.33 -9.92
N MET A 29 19.84 0.43 -9.27
CA MET A 29 20.81 1.51 -9.51
C MET A 29 21.31 1.61 -10.96
N LYS A 30 21.38 0.47 -11.67
CA LYS A 30 21.80 0.40 -13.08
C LYS A 30 20.74 0.96 -14.04
N VAL A 31 19.46 0.92 -13.66
CA VAL A 31 18.32 1.33 -14.49
C VAL A 31 17.92 2.79 -14.18
N VAL A 32 17.95 3.16 -12.90
CA VAL A 32 17.44 4.45 -12.44
C VAL A 32 18.49 5.55 -12.62
N PRO A 33 18.11 6.75 -13.10
CA PRO A 33 19.03 7.89 -13.21
C PRO A 33 19.73 8.21 -11.88
N SER A 34 20.99 8.62 -11.94
CA SER A 34 21.81 8.92 -10.75
C SER A 34 21.20 9.99 -9.84
N ALA A 35 20.46 10.94 -10.39
CA ALA A 35 19.74 11.97 -9.63
C ALA A 35 18.69 11.38 -8.65
N SER A 36 18.21 10.17 -8.93
CA SER A 36 17.18 9.48 -8.17
C SER A 36 17.73 8.39 -7.24
N HIS A 37 19.06 8.20 -7.19
CA HIS A 37 19.69 7.20 -6.30
C HIS A 37 19.45 7.47 -4.80
N LYS A 38 19.03 8.69 -4.42
CA LYS A 38 18.56 9.00 -3.05
C LYS A 38 17.17 8.45 -2.72
N TYR A 39 16.45 7.90 -3.70
CA TYR A 39 15.08 7.38 -3.58
C TYR A 39 14.98 5.93 -4.03
N LEU A 40 16.07 5.15 -3.91
CA LEU A 40 16.09 3.74 -4.33
C LEU A 40 15.05 2.91 -3.59
N ASP A 41 14.75 3.27 -2.35
CA ASP A 41 13.71 2.68 -1.52
C ASP A 41 12.31 2.73 -2.15
N VAL A 42 12.01 3.75 -2.97
CA VAL A 42 10.73 3.89 -3.69
C VAL A 42 10.61 2.85 -4.83
N PHE A 43 11.74 2.35 -5.33
CA PHE A 43 11.78 1.34 -6.37
C PHE A 43 11.83 -0.09 -5.82
N SER A 44 11.79 -0.24 -4.49
CA SER A 44 11.78 -1.54 -3.83
C SER A 44 10.51 -2.31 -4.18
N LYS A 45 10.69 -3.51 -4.74
CA LYS A 45 9.57 -4.37 -5.10
C LYS A 45 8.81 -4.84 -3.85
N VAL A 46 9.55 -5.20 -2.80
CA VAL A 46 8.98 -5.65 -1.52
C VAL A 46 8.13 -4.55 -0.88
N LYS A 47 8.61 -3.30 -0.87
CA LYS A 47 7.82 -2.18 -0.33
C LYS A 47 6.63 -1.83 -1.22
N ALA A 48 6.73 -1.99 -2.54
CA ALA A 48 5.63 -1.74 -3.47
C ALA A 48 4.46 -2.72 -3.33
N GLU A 49 4.71 -3.95 -2.86
CA GLU A 49 3.65 -4.93 -2.57
C GLU A 49 2.87 -4.61 -1.28
N LYS A 50 3.35 -3.65 -0.48
CA LYS A 50 2.72 -3.24 0.77
C LYS A 50 1.97 -1.92 0.59
N LEU A 51 0.82 -1.81 1.27
CA LEU A 51 0.13 -0.54 1.34
C LEU A 51 0.94 0.45 2.21
N PRO A 52 1.08 1.72 1.77
CA PRO A 52 1.63 2.76 2.63
C PRO A 52 0.72 2.94 3.86
N PRO A 53 1.21 3.57 4.94
CA PRO A 53 0.42 3.78 6.13
C PRO A 53 -0.65 4.80 5.79
N HIS A 54 -1.75 4.71 6.54
CA HIS A 54 -2.79 5.71 6.44
C HIS A 54 -2.23 7.12 6.66
N CYS A 55 -2.60 8.05 5.78
CA CYS A 55 -2.17 9.43 5.86
C CYS A 55 -3.36 10.39 5.97
N THR A 56 -3.09 11.63 6.39
CA THR A 56 -4.15 12.66 6.52
C THR A 56 -4.78 13.07 5.20
N CYS A 57 -4.14 12.72 4.08
CA CYS A 57 -4.63 12.95 2.72
C CYS A 57 -5.44 11.77 2.18
N ASP A 58 -5.58 10.68 2.94
CA ASP A 58 -6.44 9.57 2.56
C ASP A 58 -7.87 10.04 2.34
N HIS A 59 -8.52 9.51 1.31
CA HIS A 59 -9.87 9.90 0.98
C HIS A 59 -10.84 9.44 2.08
N HIS A 60 -11.33 10.38 2.88
CA HIS A 60 -12.32 10.09 3.92
C HIS A 60 -13.74 10.07 3.33
N THR A 61 -14.35 8.89 3.26
CA THR A 61 -15.77 8.77 2.90
C THR A 61 -16.65 9.04 4.11
N LYS A 62 -17.28 10.22 4.16
CA LYS A 62 -18.28 10.54 5.16
C LYS A 62 -19.55 9.72 4.89
N LEU A 63 -19.97 8.93 5.87
CA LEU A 63 -21.22 8.17 5.78
C LEU A 63 -22.41 9.09 6.09
N GLU A 64 -23.39 9.11 5.18
CA GLU A 64 -24.63 9.88 5.34
C GLU A 64 -25.85 8.98 5.06
N GLY A 65 -26.91 9.10 5.87
CA GLY A 65 -28.15 8.36 5.70
C GLY A 65 -28.15 6.92 6.25
N SER A 66 -29.04 6.08 5.71
CA SER A 66 -29.17 4.66 6.10
C SER A 66 -28.15 3.78 5.40
N LEU A 67 -27.81 2.63 6.01
CA LEU A 67 -26.88 1.65 5.42
C LEU A 67 -27.35 1.19 4.03
N PRO A 68 -26.41 0.96 3.09
CA PRO A 68 -26.76 0.48 1.76
C PRO A 68 -27.34 -0.94 1.82
N LEU A 69 -28.28 -1.23 0.93
CA LEU A 69 -28.82 -2.57 0.76
C LEU A 69 -27.73 -3.50 0.22
N VAL A 70 -27.50 -4.62 0.90
CA VAL A 70 -26.63 -5.69 0.37
C VAL A 70 -27.33 -6.32 -0.83
N ARG A 71 -26.75 -6.14 -2.02
CA ARG A 71 -27.26 -6.71 -3.27
C ARG A 71 -26.42 -7.91 -3.69
N VAL A 72 -27.06 -8.85 -4.38
CA VAL A 72 -26.36 -9.94 -5.05
C VAL A 72 -25.50 -9.41 -6.19
N VAL A 73 -24.29 -9.94 -6.32
CA VAL A 73 -23.42 -9.68 -7.47
C VAL A 73 -24.08 -10.26 -8.71
N TYR A 74 -24.03 -9.55 -9.84
CA TYR A 74 -24.54 -10.07 -11.11
C TYR A 74 -23.82 -11.36 -11.49
N SER A 75 -24.56 -12.33 -12.02
CA SER A 75 -23.99 -13.58 -12.51
C SER A 75 -23.06 -13.28 -13.70
N LEU A 76 -21.79 -13.57 -13.51
CA LEU A 76 -20.78 -13.47 -14.56
C LEU A 76 -20.69 -14.78 -15.34
N SER A 77 -20.44 -14.69 -16.64
CA SER A 77 -20.01 -15.84 -17.44
C SER A 77 -18.61 -16.31 -17.02
N ASN A 78 -18.22 -17.51 -17.46
CA ASN A 78 -16.88 -18.02 -17.20
C ASN A 78 -15.81 -17.09 -17.77
N GLN A 79 -16.00 -16.59 -19.00
CA GLN A 79 -15.05 -15.69 -19.65
C GLN A 79 -14.87 -14.37 -18.87
N GLU A 80 -15.97 -13.77 -18.38
CA GLU A 80 -15.91 -12.55 -17.58
C GLU A 80 -15.24 -12.80 -16.22
N SER A 81 -15.54 -13.94 -15.60
CA SER A 81 -14.93 -14.33 -14.32
C SER A 81 -13.43 -14.59 -14.45
N ASP A 82 -13.02 -15.26 -15.52
CA ASP A 82 -11.61 -15.55 -15.80
C ASP A 82 -10.83 -14.26 -16.08
N THR A 83 -11.45 -13.32 -16.80
CA THR A 83 -10.86 -12.00 -17.09
C THR A 83 -10.61 -11.18 -15.82
N LEU A 84 -11.52 -11.25 -14.84
CA LEU A 84 -11.40 -10.46 -13.60
C LEU A 84 -10.47 -11.07 -12.55
N ARG A 85 -10.10 -12.35 -12.69
CA ARG A 85 -9.20 -13.07 -11.77
C ARG A 85 -7.73 -13.02 -12.18
N ALA A 86 -7.47 -12.66 -13.44
CA ALA A 86 -6.13 -12.55 -14.01
C ALA A 86 -5.40 -11.31 -13.46
#